data_AF-A0A6N6T8C5-F1
#
_entry.id   AF-A0A6N6T8C5-F1
#
_cell.length_a   1.000
_cell.length_b   1.000
_cell.length_c   1.000
_cell.angle_alpha   90.00
_cell.angle_beta   90.00
_cell.angle_gamma   90.00
#
_symmetry.space_group_name_H-M   'P 1'
#
loop_
_entity.id
_entity.type
_entity.pdbx_description
1 polymer ?
#
loop_
_entity_poly.entity_id
_entity_poly.type
_entity_poly.pdbx_seq_one_letter_code
_entity_poly.pdbx_strand_id
1 'polypeptide(L)'
;MHATVKTQFRAFNAPLEGVVKYMYLDIKGLVTVGVGNLIDPVNAALDLPFRYKNKPGAKNAGQLASRADIEAEWKLIKGKPELAQKGHRACEPLTALELDDAAINTLIDKRLSQNESFLKRQKAFKDFDQWPADAQLGLLSMAWAMGPGFSSSWPKFSAACEKMDFDAAAENCRMTESGNPGVIPRNKANKLLFQNAAAVLAGEADGFYKRQILYYPQILLKPITITSE
;
A
#
# COMPACT_ATOMS: atom_id res chain seq x y z
N MET A 1 -10.12 -1.37 -10.07
CA MET A 1 -9.03 -0.37 -10.19
C MET A 1 -8.50 -0.36 -11.62
N HIS A 2 -7.92 0.74 -12.09
CA HIS A 2 -7.22 0.83 -13.37
C HIS A 2 -5.96 -0.04 -13.38
N ALA A 3 -5.59 -0.58 -14.54
CA ALA A 3 -4.42 -1.45 -14.67
C ALA A 3 -3.11 -0.73 -14.30
N THR A 4 -3.00 0.56 -14.59
CA THR A 4 -1.85 1.42 -14.24
C THR A 4 -1.63 1.51 -12.74
N VAL A 5 -2.71 1.57 -11.94
CA VAL A 5 -2.62 1.57 -10.47
C VAL A 5 -2.04 0.24 -9.98
N LYS A 6 -2.56 -0.88 -10.49
CA LYS A 6 -2.10 -2.21 -10.12
C LYS A 6 -0.61 -2.41 -10.41
N THR A 7 -0.17 -2.06 -11.62
CA THR A 7 1.22 -2.28 -12.05
C THR A 7 2.21 -1.35 -11.34
N GLN A 8 1.79 -0.14 -10.98
CA GLN A 8 2.67 0.85 -10.34
C GLN A 8 2.64 0.81 -8.81
N PHE A 9 1.68 0.11 -8.18
CA PHE A 9 1.52 0.13 -6.73
C PHE A 9 2.79 -0.25 -5.97
N ARG A 10 3.50 -1.29 -6.42
CA ARG A 10 4.75 -1.70 -5.77
C ARG A 10 5.81 -0.60 -5.86
N ALA A 11 6.00 0.02 -7.02
CA ALA A 11 6.97 1.08 -7.22
C ALA A 11 6.61 2.33 -6.38
N PHE A 12 5.32 2.65 -6.26
CA PHE A 12 4.81 3.70 -5.40
C PHE A 12 5.09 3.42 -3.91
N ASN A 13 4.87 2.19 -3.44
CA ASN A 13 4.89 1.84 -2.03
C ASN A 13 6.29 1.45 -1.51
N ALA A 14 7.18 0.98 -2.39
CA ALA A 14 8.56 0.60 -2.06
C ALA A 14 9.38 1.70 -1.34
N PRO A 15 9.38 2.98 -1.76
CA PRO A 15 10.09 4.02 -1.01
C PRO A 15 9.43 4.37 0.34
N LEU A 16 8.18 3.96 0.58
CA LEU A 16 7.44 4.23 1.81
C LEU A 16 7.65 3.12 2.87
N GLU A 17 7.64 1.86 2.45
CA GLU A 17 7.67 0.68 3.33
C GLU A 17 9.00 -0.11 3.25
N GLY A 18 9.78 0.08 2.18
CA GLY A 18 10.85 -0.83 1.79
C GLY A 18 10.32 -2.11 1.11
N VAL A 19 11.25 -2.91 0.58
CA VAL A 19 10.96 -4.26 0.06
C VAL A 19 11.73 -5.26 0.91
N VAL A 20 11.07 -5.81 1.93
CA VAL A 20 11.70 -6.69 2.92
C VAL A 20 11.38 -8.15 2.58
N LYS A 21 12.35 -8.88 2.00
CA LYS A 21 12.09 -10.25 1.53
C LYS A 21 11.87 -11.27 2.65
N TYR A 22 12.21 -10.94 3.89
CA TYR A 22 12.13 -11.82 5.05
C TYR A 22 11.09 -11.33 6.07
N MET A 23 10.69 -12.21 7.00
CA MET A 23 9.74 -11.85 8.05
C MET A 23 10.33 -10.81 9.01
N TYR A 24 9.52 -9.82 9.40
CA TYR A 24 9.88 -8.81 10.39
C TYR A 24 8.68 -8.42 11.25
N LEU A 25 8.92 -7.75 12.38
CA LEU A 25 7.84 -7.11 13.15
C LEU A 25 7.62 -5.67 12.68
N ASP A 26 6.38 -5.33 12.39
CA ASP A 26 5.97 -3.93 12.22
C ASP A 26 5.98 -3.19 13.57
N ILE A 27 5.70 -1.88 13.54
CA ILE A 27 5.67 -1.05 14.75
C ILE A 27 4.60 -1.49 15.77
N LYS A 28 3.60 -2.26 15.34
CA LYS A 28 2.53 -2.84 16.18
C LYS A 28 2.88 -4.22 16.72
N GLY A 29 4.07 -4.75 16.42
CA GLY A 29 4.51 -6.08 16.84
C GLY A 29 3.84 -7.22 16.07
N LEU A 30 3.39 -6.97 14.84
CA LEU A 30 2.78 -7.97 13.97
C LEU A 30 3.76 -8.48 12.92
N VAL A 31 3.74 -9.78 12.66
CA VAL A 31 4.65 -10.39 11.67
C VAL A 31 4.25 -9.95 10.25
N THR A 32 5.20 -9.39 9.53
CA THR A 32 5.03 -8.73 8.25
C THR A 32 6.14 -9.16 7.27
N VAL A 33 5.88 -9.10 5.96
CA VAL A 33 6.85 -9.39 4.90
C VAL A 33 6.60 -8.54 3.64
N GLY A 34 7.58 -8.46 2.75
CA GLY A 34 7.50 -7.77 1.47
C GLY A 34 7.38 -6.26 1.66
N VAL A 35 6.35 -5.67 1.08
CA VAL A 35 6.08 -4.22 1.12
C VAL A 35 4.97 -3.92 2.14
N GLY A 36 5.18 -4.29 3.40
CA GLY A 36 4.19 -4.12 4.47
C GLY A 36 3.01 -5.11 4.42
N ASN A 37 3.20 -6.33 3.91
CA ASN A 37 2.14 -7.35 3.92
C ASN A 37 2.10 -8.07 5.27
N LEU A 38 1.03 -7.82 6.02
CA LEU A 38 0.74 -8.52 7.26
C LEU A 38 0.51 -10.01 7.02
N ILE A 39 1.26 -10.86 7.75
CA ILE A 39 1.17 -12.33 7.72
C ILE A 39 0.96 -12.87 9.15
N ASP A 40 0.18 -12.14 9.94
CA ASP A 40 -0.23 -12.44 11.30
C ASP A 40 -1.76 -12.55 11.32
N PRO A 41 -2.37 -13.65 11.82
CA PRO A 41 -1.77 -14.77 12.55
C PRO A 41 -0.97 -15.74 11.66
N VAL A 42 -0.25 -16.68 12.29
CA VAL A 42 0.67 -17.63 11.63
C VAL A 42 0.09 -18.33 10.41
N ASN A 43 -1.20 -18.63 10.41
CA ASN A 43 -1.89 -19.26 9.28
C ASN A 43 -1.82 -18.43 7.98
N ALA A 44 -1.68 -17.11 8.06
CA ALA A 44 -1.49 -16.24 6.91
C ALA A 44 -0.10 -16.40 6.26
N ALA A 45 0.87 -16.99 6.96
CA ALA A 45 2.23 -17.22 6.47
C ALA A 45 2.43 -18.62 5.87
N LEU A 46 1.74 -19.64 6.39
CA LEU A 46 2.07 -21.06 6.14
C LEU A 46 1.95 -21.52 4.67
N ASP A 47 1.14 -20.83 3.87
CA ASP A 47 0.93 -21.15 2.45
C ASP A 47 1.79 -20.30 1.52
N LEU A 48 2.64 -19.42 2.06
CA LEU A 48 3.49 -18.57 1.26
C LEU A 48 4.73 -19.35 0.77
N PRO A 49 5.18 -19.12 -0.46
CA PRO A 49 6.27 -19.87 -1.08
C PRO A 49 7.64 -19.37 -0.60
N PHE A 50 7.84 -19.34 0.72
CA PHE A 50 9.13 -19.02 1.33
C PHE A 50 10.19 -19.98 0.84
N ARG A 51 11.38 -19.45 0.59
CA ARG A 51 12.57 -20.19 0.21
C ARG A 51 13.67 -19.93 1.21
N TYR A 52 14.57 -20.88 1.37
CA TYR A 52 15.78 -20.64 2.16
C TYR A 52 16.66 -19.62 1.45
N LYS A 53 17.09 -18.60 2.21
CA LYS A 53 18.05 -17.59 1.76
C LYS A 53 19.33 -18.24 1.27
N ASN A 54 19.94 -17.62 0.27
CA ASN A 54 21.30 -17.97 -0.12
C ASN A 54 22.31 -17.33 0.85
N LYS A 55 22.78 -18.10 1.84
CA LYS A 55 23.84 -17.70 2.77
C LYS A 55 25.04 -18.64 2.61
N PRO A 56 26.29 -18.17 2.87
CA PRO A 56 27.45 -19.05 2.90
C PRO A 56 27.20 -20.25 3.83
N GLY A 57 27.39 -21.47 3.31
CA GLY A 57 27.15 -22.71 4.04
C GLY A 57 25.69 -23.18 4.10
N ALA A 58 24.75 -22.49 3.45
CA ALA A 58 23.35 -22.91 3.38
C ALA A 58 23.18 -24.15 2.48
N LYS A 59 22.79 -25.28 3.07
CA LYS A 59 22.56 -26.55 2.35
C LYS A 59 21.31 -26.53 1.47
N ASN A 60 20.32 -25.70 1.82
CA ASN A 60 19.00 -25.70 1.19
C ASN A 60 18.72 -24.42 0.39
N ALA A 61 19.74 -23.60 0.08
CA ALA A 61 19.57 -22.31 -0.57
C ALA A 61 18.65 -22.38 -1.81
N GLY A 62 17.64 -21.51 -1.87
CA GLY A 62 16.66 -21.42 -2.96
C GLY A 62 15.56 -22.48 -2.96
N GLN A 63 15.69 -23.54 -2.16
CA GLN A 63 14.64 -24.56 -2.01
C GLN A 63 13.44 -24.00 -1.25
N LEU A 64 12.24 -24.49 -1.58
CA LEU A 64 11.02 -24.15 -0.85
C LEU A 64 11.11 -24.63 0.61
N ALA A 65 10.70 -23.77 1.53
CA ALA A 65 10.59 -24.09 2.94
C ALA A 65 9.36 -24.95 3.20
N SER A 66 9.46 -25.85 4.18
CA SER A 66 8.29 -26.59 4.64
C SER A 66 7.38 -25.69 5.49
N ARG A 67 6.12 -26.09 5.67
CA ARG A 67 5.20 -25.40 6.60
C ARG A 67 5.77 -25.30 8.02
N ALA A 68 6.48 -26.33 8.47
CA ALA A 68 7.09 -26.37 9.79
C ALA A 68 8.23 -25.34 9.92
N ASP A 69 9.05 -25.17 8.86
CA ASP A 69 10.12 -24.17 8.84
C ASP A 69 9.56 -22.75 8.85
N ILE A 70 8.50 -22.51 8.06
CA ILE A 70 7.79 -21.22 8.02
C ILE A 70 7.19 -20.91 9.39
N GLU A 71 6.52 -21.87 10.02
CA GLU A 71 5.95 -21.72 11.36
C GLU A 71 7.03 -21.43 12.42
N ALA A 72 8.17 -22.13 12.36
CA ALA A 72 9.27 -21.94 13.27
C ALA A 72 9.89 -20.54 13.16
N GLU A 73 10.13 -20.06 11.93
CA GLU A 73 10.65 -18.70 11.72
C GLU A 73 9.62 -17.62 12.12
N TRP A 74 8.33 -17.83 11.81
CA TRP A 74 7.27 -16.93 12.24
C TRP A 74 7.24 -16.80 13.76
N LYS A 75 7.31 -17.92 14.49
CA LYS A 75 7.34 -17.94 15.97
C LYS A 75 8.59 -17.28 16.52
N LEU A 76 9.75 -17.49 15.89
CA LEU A 76 11.01 -16.84 16.28
C LEU A 76 10.89 -15.32 16.22
N ILE A 77 10.35 -14.78 15.12
CA ILE A 77 10.16 -13.34 14.95
C ILE A 77 9.07 -12.81 15.88
N LYS A 78 7.94 -13.51 16.00
CA LYS A 78 6.83 -13.12 16.90
C LYS A 78 7.26 -13.09 18.37
N GLY A 79 8.12 -14.02 18.79
CA GLY A 79 8.62 -14.14 20.16
C GLY A 79 9.64 -13.08 20.57
N LYS A 80 9.94 -12.09 19.72
CA LYS A 80 10.95 -11.04 19.95
C LYS A 80 10.35 -9.63 19.82
N PRO A 81 9.42 -9.24 20.71
CA PRO A 81 8.71 -7.96 20.62
C PRO A 81 9.64 -6.74 20.59
N GLU A 82 10.84 -6.84 21.14
CA GLU A 82 11.86 -5.80 21.08
C GLU A 82 12.31 -5.44 19.66
N LEU A 83 12.08 -6.31 18.66
CA LEU A 83 12.42 -6.04 17.26
C LEU A 83 11.49 -5.00 16.61
N ALA A 84 10.25 -4.84 17.10
CA ALA A 84 9.29 -3.88 16.56
C ALA A 84 9.82 -2.44 16.57
N GLN A 85 10.56 -2.08 17.62
CA GLN A 85 11.16 -0.75 17.77
C GLN A 85 12.54 -0.61 17.11
N LYS A 86 13.17 -1.73 16.70
CA LYS A 86 14.49 -1.76 16.04
C LYS A 86 14.37 -1.77 14.51
N GLY A 87 13.16 -1.95 13.98
CA GLY A 87 12.88 -1.99 12.55
C GLY A 87 13.32 -3.30 11.86
N HIS A 88 12.94 -3.42 10.59
CA HIS A 88 13.07 -4.68 9.84
C HIS A 88 14.52 -5.20 9.75
N ARG A 89 15.52 -4.32 9.66
CA ARG A 89 16.94 -4.71 9.54
C ARG A 89 17.44 -5.54 10.73
N ALA A 90 16.88 -5.35 11.91
CA ALA A 90 17.22 -6.15 13.09
C ALA A 90 16.70 -7.60 13.00
N CYS A 91 15.70 -7.87 12.14
CA CYS A 91 15.14 -9.19 11.90
C CYS A 91 15.95 -9.99 10.87
N GLU A 92 16.67 -9.31 9.96
CA GLU A 92 17.43 -9.93 8.87
C GLU A 92 18.45 -11.01 9.30
N PRO A 93 19.31 -10.77 10.31
CA PRO A 93 20.29 -11.77 10.72
C PRO A 93 19.62 -13.01 11.36
N LEU A 94 18.40 -12.86 11.88
CA LEU A 94 17.64 -13.92 12.55
C LEU A 94 16.86 -14.80 11.57
N THR A 95 16.55 -14.29 10.37
CA THR A 95 15.73 -14.98 9.37
C THR A 95 16.60 -15.78 8.40
N ALA A 96 16.19 -17.01 8.15
CA ALA A 96 16.72 -17.94 7.17
C ALA A 96 15.83 -18.04 5.92
N LEU A 97 14.57 -17.60 5.98
CA LEU A 97 13.63 -17.67 4.87
C LEU A 97 13.40 -16.32 4.20
N GLU A 98 13.05 -16.36 2.92
CA GLU A 98 12.68 -15.19 2.13
C GLU A 98 11.64 -15.49 1.05
N LEU A 99 10.91 -14.47 0.62
CA LEU A 99 10.07 -14.50 -0.57
C LEU A 99 10.82 -13.88 -1.75
N ASP A 100 10.62 -14.47 -2.93
CA ASP A 100 11.04 -13.85 -4.18
C ASP A 100 10.09 -12.70 -4.59
N ASP A 101 10.51 -11.95 -5.60
CA ASP A 101 9.79 -10.76 -6.05
C ASP A 101 8.43 -11.10 -6.69
N ALA A 102 8.28 -12.31 -7.26
CA ALA A 102 7.02 -12.75 -7.83
C ALA A 102 6.00 -13.05 -6.73
N ALA A 103 6.41 -13.75 -5.67
CA ALA A 103 5.59 -14.03 -4.50
C ALA A 103 5.16 -12.73 -3.79
N ILE A 104 6.06 -11.76 -3.66
CA ILE A 104 5.72 -10.43 -3.10
C ILE A 104 4.69 -9.71 -3.99
N ASN A 105 4.84 -9.75 -5.31
CA ASN A 105 3.85 -9.16 -6.23
C ASN A 105 2.48 -9.84 -6.09
N THR A 106 2.42 -11.16 -5.98
CA THR A 106 1.17 -11.89 -5.75
C THR A 106 0.50 -11.50 -4.43
N LEU A 107 1.28 -11.28 -3.37
CA LEU A 107 0.76 -10.78 -2.09
C LEU A 107 0.16 -9.37 -2.22
N ILE A 108 0.87 -8.47 -2.90
CA ILE A 108 0.40 -7.11 -3.16
C ILE A 108 -0.91 -7.16 -3.95
N ASP A 109 -0.96 -7.91 -5.05
CA ASP A 109 -2.15 -8.07 -5.89
C ASP A 109 -3.36 -8.56 -5.09
N LYS A 110 -3.15 -9.60 -4.26
CA LYS A 110 -4.20 -10.17 -3.41
C LYS A 110 -4.72 -9.12 -2.42
N ARG A 111 -3.82 -8.41 -1.75
CA ARG A 111 -4.18 -7.40 -0.75
C ARG A 111 -4.88 -6.19 -1.37
N LEU A 112 -4.41 -5.72 -2.52
CA LEU A 112 -5.08 -4.65 -3.26
C LEU A 112 -6.50 -5.05 -3.68
N SER A 113 -6.67 -6.26 -4.20
CA SER A 113 -7.98 -6.77 -4.61
C SER A 113 -8.94 -6.88 -3.42
N GLN A 114 -8.45 -7.32 -2.26
CA GLN A 114 -9.23 -7.36 -1.02
C GLN A 114 -9.62 -5.96 -0.53
N ASN A 115 -8.66 -5.02 -0.50
CA ASN A 115 -8.89 -3.64 -0.09
C ASN A 115 -9.89 -2.96 -1.02
N GLU A 116 -9.70 -3.06 -2.34
CA GLU A 116 -10.65 -2.53 -3.33
C GLU A 116 -12.07 -3.09 -3.10
N SER A 117 -12.19 -4.42 -3.01
CA SER A 117 -13.48 -5.07 -2.80
C SER A 117 -14.17 -4.62 -1.51
N PHE A 118 -13.40 -4.36 -0.45
CA PHE A 118 -13.92 -3.83 0.81
C PHE A 118 -14.34 -2.36 0.68
N LEU A 119 -13.51 -1.54 0.06
CA LEU A 119 -13.76 -0.10 -0.14
C LEU A 119 -15.03 0.13 -0.96
N LYS A 120 -15.21 -0.59 -2.07
CA LYS A 120 -16.37 -0.44 -2.97
C LYS A 120 -17.73 -0.73 -2.33
N ARG A 121 -17.76 -1.47 -1.20
CA ARG A 121 -19.00 -1.69 -0.43
C ARG A 121 -19.40 -0.50 0.42
N GLN A 122 -18.51 0.47 0.61
CA GLN A 122 -18.77 1.66 1.41
C GLN A 122 -19.37 2.75 0.51
N LYS A 123 -20.43 3.40 0.99
CA LYS A 123 -21.18 4.42 0.25
C LYS A 123 -20.26 5.48 -0.39
N ALA A 124 -19.27 5.95 0.37
CA ALA A 124 -18.32 6.98 -0.05
C ALA A 124 -17.45 6.59 -1.26
N PHE A 125 -17.29 5.29 -1.52
CA PHE A 125 -16.34 4.77 -2.51
C PHE A 125 -17.04 3.84 -3.53
N LYS A 126 -18.38 3.86 -3.60
CA LYS A 126 -19.16 2.98 -4.49
C LYS A 126 -18.78 3.16 -5.97
N ASP A 127 -18.42 4.38 -6.36
CA ASP A 127 -18.08 4.74 -7.74
C ASP A 127 -16.56 4.68 -8.02
N PHE A 128 -15.79 3.97 -7.17
CA PHE A 128 -14.33 3.87 -7.27
C PHE A 128 -13.81 3.52 -8.67
N ASP A 129 -14.52 2.68 -9.42
CA ASP A 129 -14.11 2.29 -10.78
C ASP A 129 -14.12 3.48 -11.76
N GLN A 130 -14.91 4.52 -11.48
CA GLN A 130 -15.00 5.73 -12.30
C GLN A 130 -13.95 6.78 -11.96
N TRP A 131 -13.25 6.62 -10.84
CA TRP A 131 -12.28 7.60 -10.37
C TRP A 131 -11.02 7.65 -11.25
N PRO A 132 -10.32 8.80 -11.31
CA PRO A 132 -8.97 8.87 -11.84
C PRO A 132 -8.00 7.89 -11.17
N ALA A 133 -7.04 7.38 -11.91
CA ALA A 133 -6.02 6.44 -11.44
C ALA A 133 -5.26 6.97 -10.23
N ASP A 134 -4.92 8.26 -10.21
CA ASP A 134 -4.28 8.91 -9.07
C ASP A 134 -5.15 8.83 -7.80
N ALA A 135 -6.45 9.13 -7.88
CA ALA A 135 -7.36 9.01 -6.74
C ALA A 135 -7.52 7.55 -6.27
N GLN A 136 -7.57 6.59 -7.20
CA GLN A 136 -7.61 5.17 -6.85
C GLN A 136 -6.35 4.74 -6.09
N LEU A 137 -5.16 5.15 -6.55
CA LEU A 137 -3.90 4.88 -5.87
C LEU A 137 -3.85 5.56 -4.50
N GLY A 138 -4.31 6.80 -4.38
CA GLY A 138 -4.38 7.53 -3.10
C GLY A 138 -5.25 6.82 -2.07
N LEU A 139 -6.45 6.37 -2.47
CA LEU A 139 -7.35 5.63 -1.59
C LEU A 139 -6.77 4.27 -1.18
N LEU A 140 -6.19 3.52 -2.13
CA LEU A 140 -5.57 2.23 -1.86
C LEU A 140 -4.33 2.38 -0.96
N SER A 141 -3.56 3.45 -1.11
CA SER A 141 -2.42 3.80 -0.23
C SER A 141 -2.88 4.05 1.21
N MET A 142 -3.98 4.80 1.40
CA MET A 142 -4.60 4.99 2.71
C MET A 142 -5.09 3.67 3.30
N ALA A 143 -5.82 2.86 2.53
CA ALA A 143 -6.28 1.55 2.96
C ALA A 143 -5.12 0.58 3.28
N TRP A 144 -3.97 0.72 2.62
CA TRP A 144 -2.77 -0.05 2.92
C TRP A 144 -2.23 0.27 4.31
N ALA A 145 -2.14 1.56 4.65
CA ALA A 145 -1.54 2.03 5.90
C ALA A 145 -2.44 1.84 7.14
N MET A 146 -3.75 2.06 7.00
CA MET A 146 -4.69 2.04 8.14
C MET A 146 -5.82 1.01 8.03
N GLY A 147 -5.78 0.14 7.02
CA GLY A 147 -6.83 -0.83 6.72
C GLY A 147 -8.00 -0.19 5.95
N PRO A 148 -8.81 -0.95 5.20
CA PRO A 148 -9.83 -0.40 4.30
C PRO A 148 -11.12 0.06 5.02
N GLY A 149 -11.25 -0.16 6.34
CA GLY A 149 -12.43 0.17 7.14
C GLY A 149 -12.48 1.57 7.72
N PHE A 150 -11.69 2.51 7.20
CA PHE A 150 -11.46 3.80 7.85
C PHE A 150 -12.56 4.85 7.59
N SER A 151 -13.47 4.68 6.63
CA SER A 151 -14.37 5.76 6.18
C SER A 151 -15.19 6.42 7.30
N SER A 152 -15.71 5.65 8.24
CA SER A 152 -16.52 6.17 9.35
C SER A 152 -15.75 7.14 10.25
N SER A 153 -14.44 6.93 10.40
CA SER A 153 -13.55 7.80 11.18
C SER A 153 -13.04 9.00 10.37
N TRP A 154 -13.39 9.08 9.07
CA TRP A 154 -12.88 10.09 8.13
C TRP A 154 -14.01 10.80 7.37
N PRO A 155 -15.01 11.38 8.06
CA PRO A 155 -16.26 11.83 7.44
C PRO A 155 -16.05 12.92 6.38
N LYS A 156 -15.12 13.87 6.57
CA LYS A 156 -14.84 14.92 5.59
C LYS A 156 -14.24 14.37 4.30
N PHE A 157 -13.23 13.50 4.43
CA PHE A 157 -12.62 12.81 3.30
C PHE A 157 -13.62 11.92 2.57
N SER A 158 -14.39 11.12 3.31
CA SER A 158 -15.40 10.24 2.73
C SER A 158 -16.51 11.01 2.01
N ALA A 159 -16.99 12.13 2.57
CA ALA A 159 -17.98 12.98 1.90
C ALA A 159 -17.43 13.64 0.63
N ALA A 160 -16.14 14.03 0.62
CA ALA A 160 -15.47 14.56 -0.56
C ALA A 160 -15.34 13.49 -1.66
N CYS A 161 -14.87 12.30 -1.30
CA CYS A 161 -14.79 11.15 -2.20
C CYS A 161 -16.15 10.74 -2.79
N GLU A 162 -17.23 10.75 -1.98
CA GLU A 162 -18.59 10.43 -2.45
C GLU A 162 -19.03 11.35 -3.60
N LYS A 163 -18.56 12.60 -3.59
CA LYS A 163 -18.87 13.62 -4.60
C LYS A 163 -17.80 13.73 -5.70
N MET A 164 -16.76 12.88 -5.65
CA MET A 164 -15.54 13.02 -6.47
C MET A 164 -14.89 14.41 -6.38
N ASP A 165 -15.05 15.09 -5.24
CA ASP A 165 -14.36 16.35 -4.93
C ASP A 165 -12.95 16.03 -4.41
N PHE A 166 -12.03 15.82 -5.33
CA PHE A 166 -10.67 15.40 -4.97
C PHE A 166 -9.80 16.54 -4.43
N ASP A 167 -10.17 17.81 -4.61
CA ASP A 167 -9.53 18.92 -3.89
C ASP A 167 -9.83 18.83 -2.39
N ALA A 168 -11.11 18.69 -2.03
CA ALA A 168 -11.49 18.49 -0.64
C ALA A 168 -10.93 17.19 -0.08
N ALA A 169 -10.85 16.11 -0.88
CA ALA A 169 -10.20 14.87 -0.47
C ALA A 169 -8.72 15.09 -0.15
N ALA A 170 -7.98 15.83 -0.98
CA ALA A 170 -6.56 16.15 -0.78
C ALA A 170 -6.30 16.90 0.54
N GLU A 171 -7.19 17.82 0.93
CA GLU A 171 -7.07 18.54 2.20
C GLU A 171 -7.46 17.69 3.42
N ASN A 172 -8.22 16.62 3.21
CA ASN A 172 -8.74 15.77 4.30
C ASN A 172 -8.12 14.36 4.33
N CYS A 173 -7.07 14.07 3.54
CA CYS A 173 -6.45 12.73 3.48
C CYS A 173 -5.27 12.50 4.44
N ARG A 174 -4.92 13.49 5.27
CA ARG A 174 -3.72 13.47 6.13
C ARG A 174 -3.90 12.54 7.35
N MET A 175 -3.15 11.43 7.39
CA MET A 175 -3.12 10.47 8.50
C MET A 175 -2.30 11.01 9.68
N THR A 176 -2.62 10.55 10.88
CA THR A 176 -1.86 10.90 12.09
C THR A 176 -0.41 10.42 11.96
N GLU A 177 0.53 11.33 12.23
CA GLU A 177 1.97 11.06 12.23
C GLU A 177 2.48 10.68 13.63
N SER A 178 1.61 10.81 14.65
CA SER A 178 1.95 10.49 16.04
C SER A 178 2.21 8.99 16.19
N GLY A 179 3.39 8.64 16.70
CA GLY A 179 3.84 7.25 16.87
C GLY A 179 4.15 6.50 15.56
N ASN A 180 4.05 7.16 14.40
CA ASN A 180 4.36 6.54 13.10
C ASN A 180 4.90 7.58 12.09
N PRO A 181 6.14 8.07 12.27
CA PRO A 181 6.72 9.06 11.36
C PRO A 181 6.86 8.55 9.91
N GLY A 182 6.80 7.22 9.70
CA GLY A 182 6.81 6.60 8.37
C GLY A 182 5.64 7.03 7.46
N VAL A 183 4.55 7.56 8.02
CA VAL A 183 3.41 8.07 7.23
C VAL A 183 3.60 9.48 6.69
N ILE A 184 4.60 10.24 7.14
CA ILE A 184 4.87 11.61 6.64
C ILE A 184 5.04 11.65 5.11
N PRO A 185 5.95 10.87 4.49
CA PRO A 185 6.08 10.84 3.03
C PRO A 185 4.81 10.31 2.35
N ARG A 186 4.11 9.35 2.97
CA ARG A 186 2.84 8.83 2.45
C ARG A 186 1.75 9.90 2.42
N ASN A 187 1.64 10.74 3.44
CA ASN A 187 0.70 11.85 3.51
C ASN A 187 0.94 12.86 2.37
N LYS A 188 2.20 13.18 2.09
CA LYS A 188 2.56 14.07 0.97
C LYS A 188 2.18 13.46 -0.38
N ALA A 189 2.49 12.18 -0.58
CA ALA A 189 2.16 11.47 -1.81
C ALA A 189 0.64 11.35 -2.02
N ASN A 190 -0.11 11.00 -0.97
CA ASN A 190 -1.57 10.91 -1.03
C ASN A 190 -2.20 12.26 -1.36
N LYS A 191 -1.72 13.36 -0.76
CA LYS A 191 -2.21 14.71 -1.08
C LYS A 191 -2.00 15.03 -2.56
N LEU A 192 -0.81 14.78 -3.10
CA LEU A 192 -0.52 14.99 -4.52
C LEU A 192 -1.40 14.12 -5.43
N LEU A 193 -1.61 12.86 -5.09
CA LEU A 193 -2.50 11.96 -5.85
C LEU A 193 -3.92 12.50 -5.97
N PHE A 194 -4.50 13.00 -4.88
CA PHE A 194 -5.84 13.61 -4.92
C PHE A 194 -5.85 14.96 -5.67
N GLN A 195 -4.79 15.78 -5.55
CA GLN A 195 -4.65 17.01 -6.34
C GLN A 195 -4.56 16.73 -7.86
N ASN A 196 -3.79 15.72 -8.25
CA ASN A 196 -3.73 15.27 -9.64
C ASN A 196 -5.08 14.77 -10.12
N ALA A 197 -5.80 14.00 -9.31
CA ALA A 197 -7.14 13.53 -9.67
C ALA A 197 -8.12 14.69 -9.90
N ALA A 198 -8.04 15.76 -9.09
CA ALA A 198 -8.83 16.98 -9.31
C ALA A 198 -8.48 17.66 -10.64
N ALA A 199 -7.18 17.75 -10.98
CA ALA A 199 -6.74 18.28 -12.26
C ALA A 199 -7.20 17.44 -13.45
N VAL A 200 -7.18 16.10 -13.33
CA VAL A 200 -7.70 15.18 -14.34
C VAL A 200 -9.18 15.43 -14.60
N LEU A 201 -10.02 15.50 -13.56
CA LEU A 201 -11.45 15.77 -13.73
C LEU A 201 -11.72 17.14 -14.38
N ALA A 202 -10.92 18.16 -14.04
CA ALA A 202 -11.07 19.50 -14.61
C ALA A 202 -10.67 19.57 -16.10
N GLY A 203 -9.78 18.69 -16.58
CA GLY A 203 -9.23 18.76 -17.93
C GLY A 203 -9.56 17.58 -18.85
N GLU A 204 -10.21 16.53 -18.37
CA GLU A 204 -10.49 15.35 -19.21
C GLU A 204 -11.54 15.62 -20.29
N ALA A 205 -12.52 16.50 -20.03
CA ALA A 205 -13.55 16.86 -21.00
C ALA A 205 -12.97 17.57 -22.23
N ASP A 206 -11.92 18.36 -22.02
CA ASP A 206 -11.20 19.09 -23.08
C ASP A 206 -10.02 18.27 -23.66
N GLY A 207 -9.85 17.03 -23.21
CA GLY A 207 -8.82 16.11 -23.72
C GLY A 207 -7.41 16.35 -23.19
N PHE A 208 -7.20 17.22 -22.19
CA PHE A 208 -5.89 17.45 -21.59
C PHE A 208 -5.37 16.23 -20.82
N TYR A 209 -6.28 15.52 -20.16
CA TYR A 209 -5.95 14.39 -19.30
C TYR A 209 -6.85 13.18 -19.54
N LYS A 210 -6.39 12.02 -19.10
CA LYS A 210 -7.12 10.74 -19.22
C LYS A 210 -7.15 10.04 -17.88
N ARG A 211 -8.35 9.78 -17.35
CA ARG A 211 -8.54 9.18 -16.02
C ARG A 211 -7.86 7.83 -15.77
N GLN A 212 -7.57 7.06 -16.81
CA GLN A 212 -6.87 5.77 -16.72
C GLN A 212 -5.34 5.89 -16.61
N ILE A 213 -4.78 7.07 -16.92
CA ILE A 213 -3.35 7.34 -16.80
C ILE A 213 -3.06 7.70 -15.35
N LEU A 214 -2.08 7.02 -14.75
CA LEU A 214 -1.52 7.42 -13.46
C LEU A 214 -0.44 8.47 -13.74
N TYR A 215 -0.65 9.70 -13.25
CA TYR A 215 0.26 10.81 -13.50
C TYR A 215 1.32 10.99 -12.41
N TYR A 216 1.05 10.55 -11.19
CA TYR A 216 2.05 10.53 -10.12
C TYR A 216 3.37 9.88 -10.59
N PRO A 217 4.54 10.49 -10.29
CA PRO A 217 4.76 11.60 -9.35
C PRO A 217 4.71 13.01 -9.96
N GLN A 218 4.22 13.17 -11.20
CA GLN A 218 4.10 14.49 -11.83
C GLN A 218 3.06 15.35 -11.09
N ILE A 219 3.26 16.66 -11.12
CA ILE A 219 2.25 17.63 -10.64
C ILE A 219 1.45 18.08 -11.86
N LEU A 220 0.14 17.85 -11.82
CA LEU A 220 -0.76 18.36 -12.85
C LEU A 220 -1.30 19.74 -12.48
N LEU A 221 -1.58 20.54 -13.51
CA LEU A 221 -2.22 21.84 -13.37
C LEU A 221 -3.64 21.74 -13.90
N LYS A 222 -4.59 22.40 -13.22
CA LYS A 222 -5.93 22.54 -13.76
C LYS A 222 -5.88 23.45 -14.98
N PRO A 223 -6.59 23.12 -16.08
CA PRO A 223 -6.75 24.05 -17.19
C PRO A 223 -7.37 25.36 -16.70
N ILE A 224 -6.92 26.47 -17.27
CA ILE A 224 -7.51 27.79 -17.02
C ILE A 224 -8.58 28.00 -18.10
N THR A 225 -9.85 28.04 -17.69
CA THR A 225 -10.93 28.45 -18.59
C THR A 225 -10.86 29.96 -18.79
N ILE A 226 -10.42 30.41 -19.96
CA ILE A 226 -10.56 31.81 -20.36
C ILE A 226 -11.95 31.97 -20.95
N THR A 227 -12.90 32.50 -20.19
CA THR A 227 -14.17 32.96 -20.74
C THR A 227 -13.92 34.28 -21.46
N SER A 228 -14.07 34.29 -22.78
CA SER A 228 -14.18 35.53 -23.54
C SER A 228 -15.47 36.23 -23.10
N GLU A 229 -15.36 37.44 -22.55
CA GLU A 229 -16.50 38.34 -22.30
C GLU A 229 -17.18 38.78 -23.61
#